data_AF-A0A9J6BJG5-F1
#
_entry.id   AF-A0A9J6BJG5-F1
#
_cell.length_a   1.000
_cell.length_b   1.000
_cell.length_c   1.000
_cell.angle_alpha   90.00
_cell.angle_beta   90.00
_cell.angle_gamma   90.00
#
_symmetry.space_group_name_H-M   'P 1'
#
loop_
_entity.id
_entity.type
_entity.pdbx_description
1 polymer ?
#
loop_
_entity_poly.entity_id
_entity_poly.type
_entity_poly.pdbx_seq_one_letter_code
_entity_poly.pdbx_strand_id
1 'polypeptide(L)'
;MKETLKANIKLKQCKICENLECSDNEKFIDMFSDLSIIADLNFTTGIITVNIPNLSPSLICSSCLIQLRSFADFKRKALESEENFRTRNSKIEKKFWEDEKNNIL
;
A
#
# COMPACT_ATOMS: atom_id res chain seq x y z
N MET A 1 45.78 9.73 21.31
CA MET A 1 44.76 9.21 20.38
C MET A 1 43.49 8.97 21.17
N LYS A 2 42.48 9.84 21.03
CA LYS A 2 41.21 9.67 21.72
C LYS A 2 40.35 8.72 20.89
N GLU A 3 40.12 7.53 21.43
CA GLU A 3 39.22 6.52 20.89
C GLU A 3 37.85 7.16 20.65
N THR A 4 37.46 7.22 19.38
CA THR A 4 36.14 7.66 18.98
C THR A 4 35.19 6.53 19.37
N LEU A 5 34.40 6.75 20.43
CA LEU A 5 33.19 5.97 20.70
C LEU A 5 32.35 6.00 19.41
N LYS A 6 32.45 4.95 18.59
CA LYS A 6 31.45 4.65 17.56
C LYS A 6 30.20 4.26 18.32
N ALA A 7 29.37 5.27 18.62
CA ALA A 7 28.05 5.07 19.15
C ALA A 7 27.34 4.00 18.31
N ASN A 8 26.88 2.94 18.98
CA ASN A 8 25.99 1.92 18.46
C ASN A 8 24.89 2.56 17.59
N ILE A 9 25.09 2.60 16.28
CA ILE A 9 24.01 2.87 15.34
C ILE A 9 23.15 1.61 15.38
N LYS A 10 22.13 1.60 16.25
CA LYS A 10 21.00 0.68 16.10
C LYS A 10 20.50 0.90 14.67
N LEU A 11 20.81 -0.02 13.77
CA LEU A 11 20.33 -0.04 12.40
C LEU A 11 18.81 0.14 12.47
N LYS A 12 18.33 1.31 12.06
CA LYS A 12 16.90 1.55 11.87
C LYS A 12 16.51 0.69 10.67
N GLN A 13 16.06 -0.53 10.91
CA GLN A 13 15.60 -1.40 9.83
C GLN A 13 14.20 -0.97 9.43
N CYS A 14 14.00 -0.70 8.14
CA CYS A 14 12.67 -0.48 7.58
C CYS A 14 11.93 -1.81 7.54
N LYS A 15 10.65 -1.81 7.92
CA LYS A 15 9.80 -3.01 7.87
C LYS A 15 9.62 -3.60 6.47
N ILE A 16 9.73 -2.76 5.43
CA ILE A 16 9.56 -3.18 4.03
C ILE A 16 10.91 -3.58 3.41
N CYS A 17 11.99 -2.86 3.76
CA CYS A 17 13.34 -3.10 3.22
C CYS A 17 14.16 -4.05 4.11
N GLU A 18 13.56 -4.96 4.89
CA GLU A 18 14.25 -5.75 5.95
C GLU A 18 15.58 -6.42 5.55
N ASN A 19 15.89 -6.57 4.24
CA ASN A 19 17.15 -7.11 3.71
C ASN A 19 17.87 -6.22 2.67
N LEU A 20 17.39 -5.01 2.40
CA LEU A 20 18.02 -4.03 1.52
C LEU A 20 18.48 -2.88 2.40
N GLU A 21 19.78 -2.56 2.39
CA GLU A 21 20.26 -1.39 3.11
C GLU A 21 19.53 -0.15 2.58
N CYS A 22 18.60 0.36 3.40
CA CYS A 22 18.03 1.67 3.19
C CYS A 22 19.18 2.70 3.32
N SER A 23 19.18 3.74 2.48
CA SER A 23 20.33 4.66 2.38
C SER A 23 20.70 5.24 3.75
N ASP A 24 21.99 5.42 4.05
CA ASP A 24 22.44 6.01 5.33
C ASP A 24 21.83 7.40 5.62
N ASN A 25 21.43 8.12 4.57
CA ASN A 25 20.79 9.43 4.65
C ASN A 25 19.26 9.37 4.77
N GLU A 26 18.70 8.18 4.93
CA GLU A 26 17.27 7.99 4.79
C GLU A 26 16.49 8.35 6.06
N LYS A 27 15.39 9.06 5.87
CA LYS A 27 14.48 9.41 6.95
C LYS A 27 13.60 8.20 7.26
N PHE A 28 13.56 7.83 8.53
CA PHE A 28 12.66 6.80 9.04
C PHE A 28 11.46 7.46 9.69
N ILE A 29 10.29 6.93 9.38
CA ILE A 29 9.00 7.39 9.85
C ILE A 29 8.41 6.27 10.70
N ASP A 30 7.88 6.61 11.87
CA ASP A 30 7.15 5.67 12.69
C ASP A 30 5.77 5.45 12.07
N MET A 31 5.47 4.21 11.69
CA MET A 31 4.21 3.84 11.05
C MET A 31 3.01 4.08 11.97
N PHE A 32 3.21 4.13 13.29
CA PHE A 32 2.15 4.45 14.24
C PHE A 32 1.86 5.96 14.37
N SER A 33 2.74 6.83 13.84
CA SER A 33 2.50 8.27 13.79
C SER A 33 1.42 8.66 12.77
N ASP A 34 1.17 7.80 11.79
CA ASP A 34 0.19 7.99 10.73
C ASP A 34 -0.46 6.65 10.37
N LEU A 35 -1.67 6.42 10.91
CA LEU A 35 -2.43 5.19 10.67
C LEU A 35 -2.74 4.94 9.19
N SER A 36 -2.69 5.98 8.33
CA SER A 36 -2.87 5.79 6.88
C SER A 36 -1.76 4.94 6.27
N ILE A 37 -0.56 4.94 6.85
CA ILE A 37 0.56 4.10 6.40
C ILE A 37 0.24 2.62 6.61
N ILE A 38 -0.33 2.28 7.77
CA ILE A 38 -0.76 0.92 8.08
C ILE A 38 -1.92 0.50 7.16
N ALA A 39 -2.88 1.40 6.94
CA ALA A 39 -4.00 1.15 6.05
C ALA A 39 -3.53 0.88 4.61
N ASP A 40 -2.61 1.69 4.08
CA ASP A 40 -2.04 1.51 2.74
C ASP A 40 -1.24 0.21 2.64
N LEU A 41 -0.47 -0.14 3.68
CA LEU A 41 0.28 -1.41 3.72
C LEU A 41 -0.66 -2.62 3.68
N ASN A 42 -1.73 -2.60 4.46
CA ASN A 42 -2.73 -3.65 4.47
C ASN A 42 -3.47 -3.73 3.13
N PHE A 43 -3.89 -2.58 2.62
CA PHE A 43 -4.60 -2.48 1.35
C PHE A 43 -3.76 -3.01 0.19
N THR A 44 -2.46 -2.70 0.16
CA THR A 44 -1.57 -3.09 -0.94
C THR A 44 -1.15 -4.55 -0.88
N THR A 45 -0.68 -5.02 0.28
CA THR A 45 -0.12 -6.37 0.43
C THR A 45 -1.17 -7.45 0.60
N GLY A 46 -2.36 -7.12 1.12
CA GLY A 46 -3.43 -8.08 1.42
C GLY A 46 -3.07 -9.13 2.48
N ILE A 47 -1.86 -9.10 3.06
CA ILE A 47 -1.29 -10.17 3.88
C ILE A 47 -1.16 -9.81 5.36
N ILE A 48 -1.40 -8.56 5.77
CA ILE A 48 -1.20 -8.19 7.17
C ILE A 48 -2.55 -7.92 7.84
N THR A 49 -3.16 -8.97 8.41
CA THR A 49 -3.90 -8.77 9.66
C THR A 49 -2.87 -8.34 10.70
N VAL A 50 -2.69 -7.03 10.81
CA VAL A 50 -1.77 -6.41 11.77
C VAL A 50 -2.30 -6.74 13.16
N ASN A 51 -1.88 -7.88 13.71
CA ASN A 51 -1.93 -8.07 15.15
C ASN A 51 -0.87 -7.12 15.71
N ILE A 52 -1.36 -5.93 16.06
CA ILE A 52 -0.63 -4.74 16.56
C ILE A 52 0.43 -5.04 17.65
N PRO A 53 0.36 -6.08 18.53
CA PRO A 53 1.29 -6.15 19.66
C PRO A 53 2.76 -6.46 19.32
N ASN A 54 3.08 -7.01 18.15
CA ASN A 54 4.40 -7.64 17.92
C ASN A 54 5.23 -7.02 16.77
N LEU A 55 4.88 -5.83 16.28
CA LEU A 55 5.60 -5.20 15.17
C LEU A 55 6.76 -4.33 15.66
N SER A 56 7.91 -4.96 15.87
CA SER A 56 9.21 -4.30 15.84
C SER A 56 9.96 -4.79 14.59
N PRO A 57 10.48 -3.92 13.71
CA PRO A 57 10.49 -2.46 13.77
C PRO A 57 9.17 -1.83 13.26
N SER A 58 8.69 -0.79 13.93
CA SER A 58 7.56 0.04 13.48
C SER A 58 7.96 1.11 12.47
N LEU A 59 9.20 1.07 11.98
CA LEU A 59 9.78 2.12 11.16
C LEU A 59 9.67 1.77 9.68
N ILE A 60 9.31 2.76 8.88
CA ILE A 60 9.35 2.71 7.42
C ILE A 60 10.32 3.79 6.92
N CYS A 61 11.17 3.46 5.96
CA CYS A 61 12.03 4.46 5.31
C CYS A 61 11.20 5.32 4.34
N SER A 62 11.64 6.54 4.08
CA SER A 62 10.91 7.48 3.20
C SER A 62 10.68 6.94 1.78
N SER A 63 11.64 6.21 1.20
CA SER A 63 11.51 5.65 -0.15
C SER A 63 10.47 4.53 -0.19
N CYS A 64 10.49 3.63 0.80
CA CYS A 64 9.46 2.60 0.93
C CYS A 64 8.08 3.22 1.15
N LEU A 65 7.97 4.31 1.90
CA LEU A 65 6.70 5.02 2.06
C LEU A 65 6.20 5.62 0.74
N ILE A 66 7.07 6.24 -0.05
CA ILE A 66 6.72 6.79 -1.37
C ILE A 66 6.24 5.67 -2.31
N GLN A 67 6.94 4.55 -2.35
CA GLN A 67 6.57 3.39 -3.17
C GLN A 67 5.24 2.78 -2.72
N LEU A 68 5.05 2.63 -1.39
CA LEU A 68 3.82 2.14 -0.81
C LEU A 68 2.62 2.99 -1.23
N ARG A 69 2.73 4.32 -1.07
CA ARG A 69 1.66 5.26 -1.45
C ARG A 69 1.38 5.21 -2.95
N SER A 70 2.43 5.20 -3.76
CA SER A 70 2.30 5.12 -5.22
C SER A 70 1.58 3.84 -5.67
N PHE A 71 1.90 2.71 -5.05
CA PHE A 71 1.26 1.43 -5.33
C PHE A 71 -0.18 1.37 -4.80
N ALA A 72 -0.45 1.95 -3.63
CA ALA A 72 -1.80 2.09 -3.09
C ALA A 72 -2.69 2.93 -4.02
N ASP A 73 -2.20 4.07 -4.50
CA ASP A 73 -2.89 4.93 -5.47
C ASP A 73 -3.18 4.19 -6.78
N PHE A 74 -2.19 3.48 -7.31
CA PHE A 74 -2.36 2.65 -8.50
C PHE A 74 -3.46 1.60 -8.31
N LYS A 75 -3.42 0.85 -7.20
CA LYS A 75 -4.41 -0.19 -6.90
C LYS A 75 -5.82 0.38 -6.74
N ARG A 76 -5.99 1.54 -6.09
CA ARG A 76 -7.31 2.21 -5.99
C ARG A 76 -7.86 2.58 -7.36
N LYS A 77 -7.04 3.16 -8.23
CA LYS A 77 -7.44 3.50 -9.62
C LYS A 77 -7.77 2.27 -10.46
N ALA A 78 -7.04 1.17 -10.27
CA ALA A 78 -7.31 -0.08 -10.96
C ALA A 78 -8.69 -0.65 -10.57
N LEU A 79 -9.00 -0.67 -9.27
CA LEU A 79 -10.31 -1.11 -8.76
C LEU A 79 -11.46 -0.20 -9.24
N GLU A 80 -11.26 1.12 -9.21
CA GLU A 80 -12.24 2.08 -9.75
C GLU A 80 -12.48 1.84 -11.24
N SER A 81 -11.42 1.57 -12.00
CA SER A 81 -11.54 1.25 -13.43
C SER A 81 -12.30 -0.05 -13.67
N GLU A 82 -12.03 -1.09 -12.88
CA GLU A 82 -12.74 -2.38 -12.92
C GLU A 82 -14.25 -2.20 -12.61
N GLU A 83 -14.58 -1.45 -11.56
CA GLU A 83 -15.97 -1.15 -11.19
C GLU A 83 -16.71 -0.38 -12.29
N ASN A 84 -16.04 0.61 -12.89
CA ASN A 84 -16.58 1.37 -14.01
C ASN A 84 -16.84 0.47 -15.23
N PHE A 85 -15.92 -0.44 -15.55
CA PHE A 85 -16.09 -1.39 -16.64
C PHE A 85 -17.25 -2.35 -16.37
N ARG A 86 -17.33 -2.94 -15.17
CA ARG A 86 -18.41 -3.83 -14.76
C ARG A 86 -19.77 -3.15 -14.84
N THR A 87 -19.85 -1.91 -14.36
CA THR A 87 -21.09 -1.12 -14.37
C THR A 87 -21.53 -0.79 -15.80
N ARG A 88 -20.59 -0.42 -16.68
CA ARG A 88 -20.90 -0.17 -18.10
C ARG A 88 -21.39 -1.42 -18.80
N ASN A 89 -20.73 -2.57 -18.61
CA ASN A 89 -21.16 -3.83 -19.22
C ASN A 89 -22.55 -4.25 -18.73
N SER A 90 -22.83 -4.13 -17.44
CA SER A 90 -24.17 -4.43 -16.90
C SER A 90 -25.27 -3.55 -17.52
N LYS A 91 -24.98 -2.27 -17.81
CA LYS A 91 -25.93 -1.38 -18.49
C LYS A 91 -26.18 -1.81 -19.94
N ILE A 92 -25.13 -2.23 -20.64
CA ILE A 92 -25.24 -2.72 -22.02
C ILE A 92 -26.06 -4.01 -22.06
N GLU A 93 -25.76 -4.97 -21.18
CA GLU A 93 -26.52 -6.23 -21.08
C GLU A 93 -28.00 -5.97 -20.79
N LYS A 94 -28.31 -5.11 -19.82
CA LYS A 94 -29.70 -4.76 -19.51
C LYS A 94 -30.43 -4.18 -20.72
N LYS A 95 -29.79 -3.25 -21.43
CA LYS A 95 -30.36 -2.64 -22.63
C LYS A 95 -30.60 -3.67 -23.73
N PHE A 96 -29.66 -4.59 -23.96
CA PHE A 96 -29.82 -5.67 -24.94
C PHE A 96 -31.07 -6.52 -24.65
N TRP A 97 -31.24 -6.96 -23.40
CA TRP A 97 -32.40 -7.76 -22.99
C TRP A 97 -33.74 -6.97 -23.01
N GLU A 98 -33.70 -5.66 -22.74
CA GLU A 98 -34.86 -4.78 -22.88
C GLU A 98 -35.25 -4.61 -24.36
N ASP A 99 -34.28 -4.36 -25.24
CA ASP A 99 -34.50 -4.22 -26.69
C ASP A 99 -34.98 -5.55 -27.31
N GLU A 100 -34.47 -6.69 -26.86
CA GLU A 100 -34.94 -8.02 -27.31
C GLU A 100 -36.39 -8.28 -26.89
N LYS A 101 -36.76 -7.97 -25.64
CA LYS A 101 -38.17 -8.08 -25.18
C LYS A 101 -39.12 -7.18 -25.97
N ASN A 102 -38.67 -5.99 -26.36
CA ASN A 102 -39.49 -5.02 -27.08
C ASN A 102 -39.61 -5.31 -28.60
N ASN A 103 -38.74 -6.15 -29.17
CA ASN A 103 -38.76 -6.52 -30.59
C ASN A 103 -39.42 -7.89 -30.89
N ILE A 104 -39.99 -8.57 -29.88
CA ILE A 104 -40.71 -9.86 -30.04
C ILE A 104 -42.25 -9.65 -30.09
N LEU A 105 -42.74 -8.51 -30.61
CA LEU A 105 -44.16 -8.29 -30.92
C LEU A 105 -44.39 -8.00 -32.40
#